data_AF-A0AAY5KZ54-F1
#
_entry.id   AF-A0AAY5KZ54-F1
#
_cell.length_a   1.000
_cell.length_b   1.000
_cell.length_c   1.000
_cell.angle_alpha   90.00
_cell.angle_beta   90.00
_cell.angle_gamma   90.00
#
_symmetry.space_group_name_H-M   'P 1'
#
loop_
_entity.id
_entity.type
_entity.pdbx_description
1 polymer ?
#
loop_
_entity_poly.entity_id
_entity_poly.type
_entity_poly.pdbx_seq_one_letter_code
_entity_poly.pdbx_strand_id
1 'polypeptide(L)'
;MFPSLTSDLSEQIKAKTRDIHVRAENTQLMLNYQKGLITLPQYKLLLFSLYEIYRALEEELDRNASHPGVSPIYFPQELARLETIERDLEHFFGKEWQKRVIVPAATQRYTQRLHTIGKDDPNLLVAHAYTRYLGDLSGGQVLGKITQKSFGLSSGEGVSFFSFPGVSSPNRFKQLYRSRMNSIELTKEEREAVLEEALMAFEHNIQVFDDLQKMLSITEETSENQQATLIRPFSILHWSLGICAALATVGIGIYAS
;
A
#
# COMPACT_ATOMS: atom_id res chain seq x y z
N MET A 1 9.08 -21.43 -22.25
CA MET A 1 10.29 -22.16 -21.88
C MET A 1 10.33 -22.20 -20.36
N PHE A 2 10.00 -23.36 -19.76
CA PHE A 2 10.08 -23.53 -18.32
C PHE A 2 11.55 -23.50 -17.90
N PRO A 3 11.94 -22.81 -16.81
CA PRO A 3 13.30 -22.86 -16.31
C PRO A 3 13.67 -24.32 -16.00
N SER A 4 14.83 -24.80 -16.45
CA SER A 4 15.32 -26.12 -16.04
C SER A 4 15.49 -26.16 -14.52
N LEU A 5 15.38 -27.36 -13.94
CA LEU A 5 15.66 -27.67 -12.53
C LEU A 5 17.09 -27.28 -12.07
N THR A 6 17.91 -26.71 -12.96
CA THR A 6 19.27 -26.23 -12.73
C THR A 6 19.37 -24.71 -12.57
N SER A 7 18.25 -23.98 -12.60
CA SER A 7 18.25 -22.51 -12.44
C SER A 7 18.19 -22.09 -10.97
N ASP A 8 18.85 -20.99 -10.65
CA ASP A 8 18.92 -20.44 -9.29
C ASP A 8 17.53 -20.04 -8.75
N LEU A 9 17.30 -20.16 -7.42
CA LEU A 9 16.02 -19.81 -6.79
C LEU A 9 15.60 -18.36 -7.14
N SER A 10 16.55 -17.43 -7.12
CA SER A 10 16.31 -16.03 -7.47
C SER A 10 15.87 -15.80 -8.91
N GLU A 11 16.38 -16.59 -9.85
CA GLU A 11 15.98 -16.52 -11.25
C GLU A 11 14.59 -17.10 -11.45
N GLN A 12 14.28 -18.21 -10.77
CA GLN A 12 12.96 -18.83 -10.81
C GLN A 12 11.88 -17.91 -10.24
N ILE A 13 12.11 -17.30 -9.06
CA ILE A 13 11.18 -16.33 -8.48
C ILE A 13 10.98 -15.17 -9.46
N LYS A 14 12.07 -14.55 -9.95
CA LYS A 14 11.99 -13.42 -10.89
C LYS A 14 11.19 -13.76 -12.15
N ALA A 15 11.40 -14.96 -12.71
CA ALA A 15 10.69 -15.41 -13.89
C ALA A 15 9.20 -15.65 -13.59
N LYS A 16 8.89 -16.35 -12.50
CA LYS A 16 7.52 -16.72 -12.11
C LYS A 16 6.70 -15.50 -11.70
N THR A 17 7.29 -14.52 -11.01
CA THR A 17 6.59 -13.30 -10.56
C THR A 17 6.56 -12.18 -11.61
N ARG A 18 7.04 -12.40 -12.83
CA ARG A 18 7.16 -11.33 -13.84
C ARG A 18 5.81 -10.67 -14.15
N ASP A 19 4.80 -11.47 -14.45
CA ASP A 19 3.53 -10.95 -14.93
C ASP A 19 2.73 -10.30 -13.77
N ILE A 20 2.81 -10.87 -12.56
CA ILE A 20 2.17 -10.29 -11.38
C ILE A 20 2.89 -9.01 -10.89
N HIS A 21 4.20 -8.92 -11.07
CA HIS A 21 4.94 -7.68 -10.81
C HIS A 21 4.45 -6.55 -11.72
N VAL A 22 4.27 -6.82 -13.01
CA VAL A 22 3.69 -5.85 -13.95
C VAL A 22 2.28 -5.45 -13.49
N ARG A 23 1.45 -6.40 -13.07
CA ARG A 23 0.11 -6.07 -12.52
C ARG A 23 0.20 -5.18 -11.27
N ALA A 24 1.13 -5.45 -10.36
CA ALA A 24 1.31 -4.64 -9.15
C ALA A 24 1.70 -3.19 -9.46
N GLU A 25 2.60 -2.98 -10.42
CA GLU A 25 3.00 -1.64 -10.88
C GLU A 25 1.87 -0.90 -11.60
N ASN A 26 0.90 -1.62 -12.16
CA ASN A 26 -0.25 -1.06 -12.88
C ASN A 26 -1.53 -0.97 -12.04
N THR A 27 -1.47 -1.17 -10.73
CA THR A 27 -2.58 -0.81 -9.83
C THR A 27 -2.85 0.69 -9.89
N GLN A 28 -4.12 1.11 -9.70
CA GLN A 28 -4.50 2.52 -9.83
C GLN A 28 -3.69 3.43 -8.89
N LEU A 29 -3.47 2.97 -7.65
CA LEU A 29 -2.66 3.67 -6.67
C LEU A 29 -1.22 3.84 -7.17
N MET A 30 -0.58 2.79 -7.68
CA MET A 30 0.81 2.87 -8.16
C MET A 30 0.95 3.70 -9.44
N LEU A 31 0.00 3.61 -10.37
CA LEU A 31 -0.01 4.46 -11.56
C LEU A 31 -0.10 5.95 -11.18
N ASN A 32 -0.94 6.29 -10.19
CA ASN A 32 -1.04 7.65 -9.68
C ASN A 32 0.26 8.06 -8.95
N TYR A 33 0.81 7.19 -8.13
CA TYR A 33 2.04 7.44 -7.40
C TYR A 33 3.21 7.68 -8.35
N GLN A 34 3.43 6.83 -9.35
CA GLN A 34 4.50 6.99 -10.35
C GLN A 34 4.39 8.31 -11.13
N LYS A 35 3.17 8.83 -11.32
CA LYS A 35 2.90 10.14 -11.96
C LYS A 35 3.06 11.32 -10.99
N GLY A 36 3.36 11.08 -9.72
CA GLY A 36 3.44 12.11 -8.67
C GLY A 36 2.09 12.62 -8.19
N LEU A 37 1.00 11.90 -8.51
CA LEU A 37 -0.39 12.23 -8.20
C LEU A 37 -0.89 11.56 -6.91
N ILE A 38 -0.01 10.93 -6.13
CA ILE A 38 -0.37 10.41 -4.82
C ILE A 38 -0.69 11.57 -3.87
N THR A 39 -1.79 11.47 -3.13
CA THR A 39 -2.16 12.48 -2.14
C THR A 39 -1.46 12.21 -0.80
N LEU A 40 -1.30 13.24 0.03
CA LEU A 40 -0.70 13.07 1.35
C LEU A 40 -1.49 12.10 2.25
N PRO A 41 -2.85 12.12 2.27
CA PRO A 41 -3.63 11.09 2.95
C PRO A 41 -3.37 9.66 2.45
N GLN A 42 -3.27 9.45 1.12
CA GLN A 42 -2.91 8.14 0.53
C GLN A 42 -1.55 7.67 1.02
N TYR A 43 -0.55 8.54 0.99
CA TYR A 43 0.80 8.20 1.44
C TYR A 43 0.85 7.87 2.94
N LYS A 44 0.15 8.62 3.78
CA LYS A 44 0.06 8.35 5.22
C LYS A 44 -0.62 7.01 5.54
N LEU A 45 -1.70 6.65 4.85
CA LEU A 45 -2.34 5.32 5.01
C LEU A 45 -1.46 4.18 4.48
N LEU A 46 -0.72 4.43 3.40
CA LEU A 46 0.30 3.50 2.92
C LEU A 46 1.37 3.26 3.99
N LEU A 47 1.88 4.31 4.66
CA LEU A 47 2.85 4.17 5.75
C LEU A 47 2.32 3.33 6.91
N PHE A 48 1.06 3.51 7.34
CA PHE A 48 0.47 2.63 8.36
C PHE A 48 0.39 1.17 7.90
N SER A 49 0.05 0.94 6.64
CA SER A 49 0.00 -0.42 6.10
C SER A 49 1.38 -1.05 6.01
N LEU A 50 2.38 -0.29 5.59
CA LEU A 50 3.77 -0.73 5.59
C LEU A 50 4.24 -1.02 7.01
N TYR A 51 3.94 -0.17 7.98
CA TYR A 51 4.30 -0.39 9.38
C TYR A 51 3.81 -1.76 9.89
N GLU A 52 2.54 -2.07 9.71
CA GLU A 52 1.96 -3.35 10.14
C GLU A 52 2.61 -4.54 9.41
N ILE A 53 2.83 -4.42 8.09
CA ILE A 53 3.44 -5.49 7.27
C ILE A 53 4.89 -5.74 7.66
N TYR A 54 5.71 -4.69 7.78
CA TYR A 54 7.13 -4.85 8.14
C TYR A 54 7.29 -5.27 9.60
N ARG A 55 6.42 -4.81 10.52
CA ARG A 55 6.43 -5.31 11.89
C ARG A 55 6.24 -6.83 11.92
N ALA A 56 5.23 -7.35 11.21
CA ALA A 56 4.98 -8.79 11.14
C ALA A 56 6.11 -9.55 10.42
N LEU A 57 6.61 -9.01 9.29
CA LEU A 57 7.70 -9.63 8.54
C LEU A 57 8.99 -9.70 9.37
N GLU A 58 9.38 -8.59 10.00
CA GLU A 58 10.61 -8.49 10.78
C GLU A 58 10.53 -9.29 12.08
N GLU A 59 9.36 -9.32 12.76
CA GLU A 59 9.13 -10.21 13.90
C GLU A 59 9.36 -11.68 13.54
N GLU A 60 8.80 -12.13 12.40
CA GLU A 60 8.94 -13.53 11.99
C GLU A 60 10.33 -13.86 11.41
N LEU A 61 11.01 -12.89 10.80
CA LEU A 61 12.42 -13.04 10.42
C LEU A 61 13.32 -13.15 11.66
N ASP A 62 13.09 -12.34 12.69
CA ASP A 62 13.83 -12.39 13.95
C ASP A 62 13.58 -13.71 14.69
N ARG A 63 12.31 -14.13 14.78
CA ARG A 63 11.93 -15.42 15.39
C ARG A 63 12.65 -16.60 14.73
N ASN A 64 12.84 -16.52 13.41
CA ASN A 64 13.41 -17.59 12.59
C ASN A 64 14.85 -17.31 12.15
N ALA A 65 15.57 -16.39 12.79
CA ALA A 65 16.90 -15.95 12.35
C ALA A 65 17.93 -17.08 12.23
N SER A 66 17.78 -18.16 13.01
CA SER A 66 18.64 -19.36 12.94
C SER A 66 18.11 -20.47 12.04
N HIS A 67 16.91 -20.33 11.45
CA HIS A 67 16.33 -21.33 10.56
C HIS A 67 17.15 -21.43 9.26
N PRO A 68 17.44 -22.64 8.72
CA PRO A 68 18.23 -22.78 7.50
C PRO A 68 17.67 -22.04 6.27
N GLY A 69 16.34 -21.93 6.18
CA GLY A 69 15.65 -21.17 5.13
C GLY A 69 15.73 -19.65 5.25
N VAL A 70 16.06 -19.11 6.43
CA VAL A 70 15.98 -17.68 6.74
C VAL A 70 17.36 -17.08 7.02
N SER A 71 18.21 -17.80 7.76
CA SER A 71 19.54 -17.34 8.16
C SER A 71 20.42 -16.83 6.99
N PRO A 72 20.37 -17.37 5.75
CA PRO A 72 21.17 -16.83 4.66
C PRO A 72 20.75 -15.41 4.24
N ILE A 73 19.46 -15.07 4.40
CA ILE A 73 18.86 -13.81 3.96
C ILE A 73 18.59 -12.83 5.11
N TYR A 74 19.02 -13.15 6.33
CA TYR A 74 18.80 -12.34 7.52
C TYR A 74 19.83 -11.19 7.61
N PHE A 75 19.42 -10.00 7.17
CA PHE A 75 20.24 -8.77 7.13
C PHE A 75 19.55 -7.60 7.86
N PRO A 76 19.31 -7.69 9.18
CA PRO A 76 18.52 -6.68 9.88
C PRO A 76 19.19 -5.29 9.88
N GLN A 77 20.52 -5.21 9.97
CA GLN A 77 21.22 -3.92 9.98
C GLN A 77 21.10 -3.16 8.66
N GLU A 78 21.03 -3.88 7.54
CA GLU A 78 20.95 -3.29 6.22
C GLU A 78 19.52 -3.09 5.74
N LEU A 79 18.60 -4.01 6.08
CA LEU A 79 17.28 -4.09 5.47
C LEU A 79 16.10 -3.77 6.39
N ALA A 80 16.24 -3.84 7.73
CA ALA A 80 15.10 -3.57 8.62
C ALA A 80 14.53 -2.18 8.37
N ARG A 81 13.19 -2.10 8.27
CA ARG A 81 12.44 -0.89 7.92
C ARG A 81 11.64 -0.36 9.10
N LEU A 82 11.33 -1.16 10.12
CA LEU A 82 10.40 -0.77 11.18
C LEU A 82 10.75 0.60 11.77
N GLU A 83 11.98 0.80 12.25
CA GLU A 83 12.44 2.08 12.82
C GLU A 83 12.35 3.26 11.84
N THR A 84 12.54 3.01 10.54
CA THR A 84 12.48 4.06 9.51
C THR A 84 11.04 4.47 9.23
N ILE A 85 10.10 3.51 9.24
CA ILE A 85 8.67 3.77 9.09
C ILE A 85 8.11 4.48 10.33
N GLU A 86 8.52 4.06 11.53
CA GLU A 86 8.11 4.71 12.78
C GLU A 86 8.50 6.19 12.82
N ARG A 87 9.71 6.54 12.35
CA ARG A 87 10.14 7.94 12.21
C ARG A 87 9.31 8.72 11.20
N ASP A 88 8.92 8.09 10.10
CA ASP A 88 8.04 8.72 9.11
C ASP A 88 6.63 8.95 9.66
N LEU A 89 6.10 7.99 10.43
CA LEU A 89 4.80 8.12 11.10
C LEU A 89 4.84 9.20 12.20
N GLU A 90 5.88 9.25 13.00
CA GLU A 90 6.07 10.31 14.01
C GLU A 90 6.15 11.70 13.35
N HIS A 91 6.84 11.83 12.21
CA HIS A 91 6.88 13.08 11.46
C HIS A 91 5.47 13.57 11.05
N PHE A 92 4.61 12.66 10.57
CA PHE A 92 3.29 13.02 10.05
C PHE A 92 2.17 13.12 11.08
N PHE A 93 2.31 12.48 12.24
CA PHE A 93 1.24 12.31 13.23
C PHE A 93 1.65 12.65 14.66
N GLY A 94 2.93 12.94 14.91
CA GLY A 94 3.50 13.18 16.23
C GLY A 94 3.74 11.90 17.04
N LYS A 95 4.21 12.06 18.29
CA LYS A 95 4.60 10.97 19.19
C LYS A 95 3.52 9.93 19.49
N GLU A 96 2.25 10.29 19.30
CA GLU A 96 1.09 9.45 19.60
C GLU A 96 0.51 8.80 18.33
N TRP A 97 1.32 8.64 17.28
CA TRP A 97 0.88 8.12 15.99
C TRP A 97 0.30 6.69 16.10
N GLN A 98 0.77 5.88 17.06
CA GLN A 98 0.31 4.51 17.28
C GLN A 98 -1.19 4.46 17.62
N LYS A 99 -1.75 5.51 18.23
CA LYS A 99 -3.18 5.61 18.55
C LYS A 99 -4.06 5.87 17.33
N ARG A 100 -3.46 6.10 16.16
CA ARG A 100 -4.12 6.49 14.91
C ARG A 100 -4.01 5.43 13.80
N VAL A 101 -3.41 4.28 14.10
CA VAL A 101 -3.19 3.22 13.10
C VAL A 101 -4.54 2.72 12.60
N ILE A 102 -4.81 3.00 11.32
CA ILE A 102 -5.97 2.51 10.59
C ILE A 102 -5.43 1.91 9.30
N VAL A 103 -5.70 0.63 9.08
CA VAL A 103 -5.23 -0.12 7.92
C VAL A 103 -6.40 -0.87 7.27
N PRO A 104 -6.37 -1.11 5.95
CA PRO A 104 -7.39 -1.90 5.28
C PRO A 104 -7.34 -3.37 5.74
N ALA A 105 -8.45 -4.08 5.50
CA ALA A 105 -8.54 -5.51 5.77
C ALA A 105 -7.47 -6.33 5.02
N ALA A 106 -7.07 -5.89 3.81
CA ALA A 106 -5.96 -6.51 3.08
C ALA A 106 -4.63 -6.49 3.85
N THR A 107 -4.32 -5.41 4.57
CA THR A 107 -3.11 -5.31 5.40
C THR A 107 -3.16 -6.35 6.52
N GLN A 108 -4.31 -6.49 7.20
CA GLN A 108 -4.49 -7.48 8.27
C GLN A 108 -4.35 -8.92 7.74
N ARG A 109 -4.91 -9.22 6.57
CA ARG A 109 -4.73 -10.54 5.92
C ARG A 109 -3.26 -10.80 5.59
N TYR A 110 -2.53 -9.79 5.12
CA TYR A 110 -1.11 -9.92 4.84
C TYR A 110 -0.33 -10.20 6.13
N THR A 111 -0.51 -9.39 7.17
CA THR A 111 0.16 -9.63 8.47
C THR A 111 -0.15 -11.00 9.04
N GLN A 112 -1.39 -11.47 8.92
CA GLN A 112 -1.78 -12.81 9.37
C GLN A 112 -1.05 -13.90 8.58
N ARG A 113 -0.91 -13.75 7.26
CA ARG A 113 -0.17 -14.72 6.44
C ARG A 113 1.29 -14.80 6.87
N LEU A 114 1.93 -13.66 7.12
CA LEU A 114 3.32 -13.59 7.59
C LEU A 114 3.51 -14.34 8.91
N HIS A 115 2.65 -14.11 9.90
CA HIS A 115 2.69 -14.85 11.18
C HIS A 115 2.43 -16.35 10.99
N THR A 116 1.47 -16.73 10.14
CA THR A 116 1.18 -18.14 9.86
C THR A 116 2.39 -18.84 9.26
N ILE A 117 3.02 -18.29 8.22
CA ILE A 117 4.20 -18.94 7.61
C ILE A 117 5.42 -18.87 8.51
N GLY A 118 5.62 -17.78 9.26
CA GLY A 118 6.73 -17.66 10.21
C GLY A 118 6.68 -18.70 11.32
N LYS A 119 5.48 -19.14 11.69
CA LYS A 119 5.27 -20.21 12.66
C LYS A 119 5.31 -21.62 12.04
N ASP A 120 4.61 -21.80 10.92
CA ASP A 120 4.27 -23.13 10.42
C ASP A 120 5.20 -23.61 9.29
N ASP A 121 5.78 -22.70 8.50
CA ASP A 121 6.73 -23.01 7.41
C ASP A 121 7.69 -21.84 7.12
N PRO A 122 8.76 -21.69 7.92
CA PRO A 122 9.67 -20.54 7.83
C PRO A 122 10.45 -20.44 6.52
N ASN A 123 10.53 -21.51 5.72
CA ASN A 123 11.16 -21.45 4.39
C ASN A 123 10.44 -20.45 3.49
N LEU A 124 9.13 -20.27 3.65
CA LEU A 124 8.31 -19.37 2.84
C LEU A 124 8.58 -17.89 3.12
N LEU A 125 9.19 -17.53 4.26
CA LEU A 125 9.53 -16.14 4.58
C LEU A 125 10.46 -15.52 3.54
N VAL A 126 11.31 -16.33 2.88
CA VAL A 126 12.20 -15.85 1.81
C VAL A 126 11.43 -15.21 0.66
N ALA A 127 10.23 -15.70 0.33
CA ALA A 127 9.41 -15.19 -0.74
C ALA A 127 8.92 -13.76 -0.44
N HIS A 128 8.51 -13.51 0.80
CA HIS A 128 8.05 -12.20 1.24
C HIS A 128 9.20 -11.21 1.43
N ALA A 129 10.30 -11.64 2.06
CA ALA A 129 11.49 -10.83 2.22
C ALA A 129 12.09 -10.44 0.86
N TYR A 130 12.16 -11.37 -0.10
CA TYR A 130 12.54 -11.09 -1.49
C TYR A 130 11.62 -10.03 -2.11
N THR A 131 10.31 -10.24 -2.06
CA THR A 131 9.32 -9.36 -2.71
C THR A 131 9.38 -7.93 -2.18
N ARG A 132 9.51 -7.78 -0.85
CA ARG A 132 9.56 -6.48 -0.19
C ARG A 132 10.93 -5.81 -0.37
N TYR A 133 11.99 -6.37 0.21
CA TYR A 133 13.29 -5.68 0.30
C TYR A 133 13.92 -5.39 -1.08
N LEU A 134 13.83 -6.32 -2.04
CA LEU A 134 14.39 -6.07 -3.37
C LEU A 134 13.54 -5.10 -4.19
N GLY A 135 12.23 -5.03 -3.91
CA GLY A 135 11.35 -3.98 -4.41
C GLY A 135 11.76 -2.60 -3.91
N ASP A 136 12.02 -2.48 -2.60
CA ASP A 136 12.41 -1.22 -1.96
C ASP A 136 13.79 -0.71 -2.46
N LEU A 137 14.74 -1.63 -2.62
CA LEU A 137 16.06 -1.36 -3.21
C LEU A 137 16.05 -1.18 -4.75
N SER A 138 14.87 -1.26 -5.37
CA SER A 138 14.67 -1.07 -6.81
C SER A 138 13.69 0.08 -7.07
N GLY A 139 12.41 -0.22 -7.23
CA GLY A 139 11.37 0.78 -7.50
C GLY A 139 11.16 1.75 -6.34
N GLY A 140 11.37 1.29 -5.09
CA GLY A 140 11.25 2.13 -3.89
C GLY A 140 12.15 3.37 -3.93
N GLN A 141 13.35 3.26 -4.50
CA GLN A 141 14.27 4.40 -4.64
C GLN A 141 13.72 5.51 -5.56
N VAL A 142 12.94 5.13 -6.57
CA VAL A 142 12.25 6.08 -7.45
C VAL A 142 11.05 6.68 -6.74
N LEU A 143 10.24 5.85 -6.06
CA LEU A 143 9.09 6.31 -5.28
C LEU A 143 9.47 7.27 -4.16
N GLY A 144 10.60 7.06 -3.49
CA GLY A 144 11.11 7.99 -2.48
C GLY A 144 11.37 9.39 -3.03
N LYS A 145 12.02 9.49 -4.21
CA LYS A 145 12.25 10.78 -4.90
C LYS A 145 10.95 11.45 -5.32
N ILE A 146 9.98 10.67 -5.81
CA ILE A 146 8.66 11.19 -6.17
C ILE A 146 7.97 11.74 -4.93
N THR A 147 8.00 11.02 -3.81
CA THR A 147 7.40 11.43 -2.54
C THR A 147 7.97 12.75 -2.03
N GLN A 148 9.30 12.88 -2.04
CA GLN A 148 9.98 14.12 -1.67
C GLN A 148 9.50 15.29 -2.52
N LYS A 149 9.43 15.08 -3.84
CA LYS A 149 8.99 16.11 -4.78
C LYS A 149 7.50 16.47 -4.61
N SER A 150 6.62 15.47 -4.51
CA SER A 150 5.17 15.66 -4.42
C SER A 150 4.74 16.41 -3.15
N PHE A 151 5.47 16.23 -2.04
CA PHE A 151 5.11 16.81 -0.75
C PHE A 151 6.10 17.86 -0.22
N GLY A 152 7.13 18.22 -1.00
CA GLY A 152 8.14 19.21 -0.61
C GLY A 152 8.95 18.80 0.61
N LEU A 153 9.20 17.51 0.80
CA LEU A 153 9.90 16.96 1.97
C LEU A 153 11.42 17.11 1.81
N SER A 154 12.09 17.42 2.93
CA SER A 154 13.55 17.40 3.03
C SER A 154 14.07 15.94 2.96
N SER A 155 15.38 15.78 2.80
CA SER A 155 15.98 14.45 2.86
C SER A 155 15.87 13.87 4.27
N GLY A 156 15.11 12.77 4.43
CA GLY A 156 15.06 11.96 5.65
C GLY A 156 13.78 12.11 6.46
N GLU A 157 13.15 13.28 6.50
CA GLU A 157 11.91 13.47 7.26
C GLU A 157 10.68 13.05 6.43
N GLY A 158 9.88 12.11 6.94
CA GLY A 158 8.67 11.63 6.26
C GLY A 158 8.95 10.76 5.02
N VAL A 159 10.20 10.39 4.77
CA VAL A 159 10.64 9.51 3.66
C VAL A 159 11.81 8.58 4.07
N SER A 160 12.07 8.42 5.36
CA SER A 160 13.13 7.58 5.91
C SER A 160 13.02 6.12 5.47
N PHE A 161 11.81 5.60 5.26
CA PHE A 161 11.56 4.24 4.76
C PHE A 161 12.40 3.91 3.51
N PHE A 162 12.54 4.87 2.61
CA PHE A 162 13.24 4.69 1.33
C PHE A 162 14.77 4.76 1.46
N SER A 163 15.30 5.11 2.63
CA SER A 163 16.73 5.25 2.88
C SER A 163 17.33 3.98 3.48
N PHE A 164 18.44 3.51 2.90
CA PHE A 164 19.14 2.29 3.34
C PHE A 164 20.59 2.64 3.74
N PRO A 165 20.82 3.26 4.92
CA PRO A 165 22.16 3.70 5.32
C PRO A 165 23.15 2.54 5.48
N GLY A 166 22.69 1.34 5.82
CA GLY A 166 23.51 0.12 5.85
C GLY A 166 23.87 -0.44 4.46
N VAL A 167 23.28 0.08 3.37
CA VAL A 167 23.49 -0.39 2.00
C VAL A 167 24.27 0.65 1.19
N SER A 168 25.58 0.45 1.07
CA SER A 168 26.44 1.37 0.30
C SER A 168 26.16 1.36 -1.21
N SER A 169 25.71 0.23 -1.76
CA SER A 169 25.34 0.10 -3.17
C SER A 169 24.14 -0.83 -3.33
N PRO A 170 22.95 -0.30 -3.67
CA PRO A 170 21.74 -1.11 -3.84
C PRO A 170 21.93 -2.24 -4.87
N ASN A 171 22.67 -1.99 -5.96
CA ASN A 171 22.90 -3.01 -6.98
C ASN A 171 23.77 -4.15 -6.48
N ARG A 172 24.89 -3.86 -5.80
CA ARG A 172 25.76 -4.90 -5.22
C ARG A 172 25.04 -5.67 -4.12
N PHE A 173 24.28 -4.98 -3.28
CA PHE A 173 23.53 -5.63 -2.20
C PHE A 173 22.43 -6.54 -2.74
N LYS A 174 21.69 -6.14 -3.78
CA LYS A 174 20.72 -7.03 -4.45
C LYS A 174 21.38 -8.25 -5.10
N GLN A 175 22.62 -8.16 -5.57
CA GLN A 175 23.38 -9.31 -6.07
C GLN A 175 23.78 -10.24 -4.93
N LEU A 176 24.31 -9.68 -3.83
CA LEU A 176 24.61 -10.43 -2.60
C LEU A 176 23.37 -11.16 -2.08
N TYR A 177 22.25 -10.46 -1.93
CA TYR A 177 21.01 -11.03 -1.42
C TYR A 177 20.51 -12.20 -2.29
N ARG A 178 20.56 -12.05 -3.63
CA ARG A 178 20.21 -13.16 -4.54
C ARG A 178 21.14 -14.35 -4.39
N SER A 179 22.45 -14.12 -4.30
CA SER A 179 23.43 -15.19 -4.08
C SER A 179 23.17 -15.94 -2.77
N ARG A 180 22.82 -15.23 -1.70
CA ARG A 180 22.47 -15.81 -0.41
C ARG A 180 21.16 -16.59 -0.44
N MET A 181 20.17 -16.08 -1.15
CA MET A 181 18.92 -16.80 -1.39
C MET A 181 19.14 -18.09 -2.19
N ASN A 182 20.07 -18.07 -3.16
CA ASN A 182 20.40 -19.25 -3.95
C ASN A 182 21.12 -20.35 -3.14
N SER A 183 21.72 -20.02 -1.99
CA SER A 183 22.36 -21.00 -1.11
C SER A 183 21.39 -21.70 -0.14
N ILE A 184 20.09 -21.37 -0.18
CA ILE A 184 19.09 -22.06 0.64
C ILE A 184 18.85 -23.45 0.04
N GLU A 185 19.10 -24.48 0.85
CA GLU A 185 18.83 -25.87 0.49
C GLU A 185 17.34 -26.15 0.68
N LEU A 186 16.65 -26.46 -0.43
CA LEU A 186 15.22 -26.78 -0.46
C LEU A 186 15.02 -28.08 -1.24
N THR A 187 14.10 -28.91 -0.76
CA THR A 187 13.49 -29.98 -1.57
C THR A 187 12.76 -29.37 -2.77
N LYS A 188 12.38 -30.23 -3.72
CA LYS A 188 11.62 -29.79 -4.90
C LYS A 188 10.26 -29.22 -4.48
N GLU A 189 9.62 -29.84 -3.50
CA GLU A 189 8.31 -29.47 -2.98
C GLU A 189 8.37 -28.13 -2.24
N GLU A 190 9.35 -27.93 -1.35
CA GLU A 190 9.56 -26.65 -0.65
C GLU A 190 9.90 -25.53 -1.64
N ARG A 191 10.72 -25.81 -2.66
CA ARG A 191 11.04 -24.84 -3.71
C ARG A 191 9.78 -24.40 -4.44
N GLU A 192 8.93 -25.33 -4.87
CA GLU A 192 7.67 -24.98 -5.53
C GLU A 192 6.76 -24.15 -4.62
N ALA A 193 6.70 -24.50 -3.33
CA ALA A 193 5.94 -23.75 -2.33
C ALA A 193 6.46 -22.31 -2.17
N VAL A 194 7.77 -22.09 -2.12
CA VAL A 194 8.38 -20.75 -2.10
C VAL A 194 8.01 -19.94 -3.35
N LEU A 195 8.00 -20.60 -4.51
CA LEU A 195 7.65 -19.94 -5.77
C LEU A 195 6.17 -19.53 -5.83
N GLU A 196 5.26 -20.36 -5.33
CA GLU A 196 3.85 -20.01 -5.18
C GLU A 196 3.66 -18.91 -4.11
N GLU A 197 4.39 -18.97 -3.01
CA GLU A 197 4.33 -17.94 -1.99
C GLU A 197 4.81 -16.58 -2.51
N ALA A 198 5.78 -16.56 -3.42
CA ALA A 198 6.20 -15.31 -4.04
C ALA A 198 5.08 -14.66 -4.86
N LEU A 199 4.25 -15.45 -5.55
CA LEU A 199 3.05 -14.95 -6.21
C LEU A 199 2.05 -14.41 -5.19
N MET A 200 1.83 -15.13 -4.09
CA MET A 200 0.96 -14.69 -3.00
C MET A 200 1.44 -13.38 -2.34
N ALA A 201 2.74 -13.21 -2.17
CA ALA A 201 3.32 -11.97 -1.66
C ALA A 201 2.99 -10.78 -2.57
N PHE A 202 3.08 -10.93 -3.89
CA PHE A 202 2.66 -9.89 -4.83
C PHE A 202 1.14 -9.65 -4.82
N GLU A 203 0.34 -10.71 -4.74
CA GLU A 203 -1.13 -10.61 -4.64
C GLU A 203 -1.54 -9.84 -3.38
N HIS A 204 -0.93 -10.12 -2.23
CA HIS A 204 -1.16 -9.36 -1.01
C HIS A 204 -0.84 -7.87 -1.16
N ASN A 205 0.28 -7.53 -1.82
CA ASN A 205 0.62 -6.12 -2.10
C ASN A 205 -0.44 -5.44 -2.98
N ILE A 206 -0.89 -6.13 -4.03
CA ILE A 206 -1.94 -5.62 -4.93
C ILE A 206 -3.23 -5.35 -4.15
N GLN A 207 -3.67 -6.31 -3.33
CA GLN A 207 -4.87 -6.16 -2.52
C GLN A 207 -4.77 -5.00 -1.52
N VAL A 208 -3.59 -4.79 -0.93
CA VAL A 208 -3.34 -3.64 -0.06
C VAL A 208 -3.48 -2.33 -0.83
N PHE A 209 -2.87 -2.22 -2.02
CA PHE A 209 -2.99 -1.02 -2.85
C PHE A 209 -4.43 -0.74 -3.30
N ASP A 210 -5.15 -1.78 -3.71
CA ASP A 210 -6.55 -1.66 -4.14
C ASP A 210 -7.47 -1.25 -2.98
N ASP A 211 -7.30 -1.84 -1.80
CA ASP A 211 -8.12 -1.47 -0.64
C ASP A 211 -7.80 -0.06 -0.11
N LEU A 212 -6.52 0.35 -0.13
CA LEU A 212 -6.12 1.72 0.20
C LEU A 212 -6.78 2.73 -0.75
N GLN A 213 -6.81 2.44 -2.04
CA GLN A 213 -7.48 3.29 -3.03
C GLN A 213 -8.99 3.40 -2.74
N LYS A 214 -9.66 2.29 -2.41
CA LYS A 214 -11.11 2.28 -2.10
C LYS A 214 -11.45 3.05 -0.82
N MET A 215 -10.67 2.89 0.26
CA MET A 215 -10.93 3.56 1.55
C MET A 215 -11.01 5.09 1.41
N LEU A 216 -10.19 5.66 0.53
CA LEU A 216 -10.13 7.11 0.33
C LEU A 216 -11.18 7.61 -0.66
N SER A 217 -11.49 6.86 -1.72
CA SER A 217 -12.59 7.22 -2.62
C SER A 217 -13.94 7.30 -1.89
N ILE A 218 -14.21 6.39 -0.95
CA ILE A 218 -15.43 6.42 -0.11
C ILE A 218 -15.45 7.66 0.79
N THR A 219 -14.28 8.04 1.34
CA THR A 219 -14.17 9.21 2.24
C THR A 219 -14.42 10.52 1.47
N GLU A 220 -13.92 10.63 0.24
CA GLU A 220 -14.14 11.77 -0.66
C GLU A 220 -15.62 11.88 -1.07
N GLU A 221 -16.23 10.78 -1.56
CA GLU A 221 -17.66 10.76 -1.94
C GLU A 221 -18.59 11.08 -0.76
N THR A 222 -18.27 10.60 0.45
CA THR A 222 -19.07 10.90 1.65
C THR A 222 -18.94 12.37 2.05
N SER A 223 -17.74 12.95 1.91
CA SER A 223 -17.49 14.36 2.21
C SER A 223 -18.19 15.28 1.20
N GLU A 224 -18.13 14.94 -0.09
CA GLU A 224 -18.83 15.69 -1.16
C GLU A 224 -20.36 15.59 -1.02
N ASN A 225 -20.90 14.42 -0.69
CA ASN A 225 -22.34 14.26 -0.43
C ASN A 225 -22.79 15.01 0.84
N GLN A 226 -21.99 15.04 1.90
CA GLN A 226 -22.27 15.86 3.09
C GLN A 226 -22.22 17.35 2.79
N GLN A 227 -21.27 17.80 1.97
CA GLN A 227 -21.17 19.20 1.57
C GLN A 227 -22.32 19.61 0.63
N ALA A 228 -22.72 18.73 -0.31
CA ALA A 228 -23.86 18.94 -1.20
C ALA A 228 -25.21 18.94 -0.45
N THR A 229 -25.35 18.17 0.62
CA THR A 229 -26.55 18.18 1.48
C THR A 229 -26.62 19.44 2.36
N LEU A 230 -25.48 19.95 2.82
CA LEU A 230 -25.40 21.22 3.57
C LEU A 230 -25.64 22.47 2.69
N ILE A 231 -25.39 22.39 1.38
CA ILE A 231 -25.55 23.53 0.43
C ILE A 231 -26.98 23.62 -0.15
N ARG A 232 -27.92 22.73 0.19
CA ARG A 232 -29.32 22.91 -0.22
C ARG A 232 -29.99 24.03 0.58
N PRO A 233 -30.39 25.17 -0.03
CA PRO A 233 -31.16 26.16 0.69
C PRO A 233 -32.53 25.56 1.01
N PHE A 234 -32.94 25.70 2.27
CA PHE A 234 -34.25 25.30 2.76
C PHE A 234 -35.32 26.09 2.00
N SER A 235 -35.97 25.48 1.00
CA SER A 235 -37.13 26.09 0.35
C SER A 235 -38.34 25.85 1.25
N ILE A 236 -38.68 26.85 2.06
CA ILE A 236 -39.89 26.85 2.89
C ILE A 236 -41.08 27.08 1.95
N LEU A 237 -41.75 25.98 1.57
CA LEU A 237 -43.02 26.05 0.84
C LEU A 237 -44.17 26.22 1.85
N HIS A 238 -44.60 27.46 2.07
CA HIS A 238 -45.82 27.73 2.82
C HIS A 238 -47.06 27.26 2.03
N TRP A 239 -47.83 26.37 2.65
CA TRP A 239 -49.19 26.03 2.21
C TRP A 239 -50.18 27.05 2.80
N SER A 240 -51.06 27.61 1.97
CA SER A 240 -52.29 28.25 2.42
C SER A 240 -53.47 27.76 1.59
N LEU A 241 -54.34 26.96 2.20
CA LEU A 241 -55.70 26.67 1.71
C LEU A 241 -56.62 27.87 1.95
N GLY A 242 -57.48 28.19 1.00
CA GLY A 242 -58.59 29.15 1.19
C GLY A 242 -59.45 29.32 -0.06
N ILE A 243 -60.58 28.63 -0.07
CA ILE A 243 -61.64 28.54 -1.09
C ILE A 243 -62.42 29.88 -1.24
N CYS A 244 -62.82 30.27 -2.46
CA CYS A 244 -64.20 30.67 -2.80
C CYS A 244 -64.41 31.09 -4.26
N ALA A 245 -65.66 30.94 -4.71
CA ALA A 245 -66.12 30.73 -6.07
C ALA A 245 -66.66 31.98 -6.82
N ALA A 246 -66.95 31.74 -8.10
CA ALA A 246 -68.06 32.28 -8.92
C ALA A 246 -67.86 33.54 -9.80
N LEU A 247 -67.88 33.26 -11.12
CA LEU A 247 -68.77 33.77 -12.17
C LEU A 247 -68.99 35.29 -12.42
N ALA A 248 -68.93 35.61 -13.73
CA ALA A 248 -69.86 36.43 -14.52
C ALA A 248 -69.43 37.84 -15.02
N THR A 249 -69.23 37.91 -16.35
CA THR A 249 -69.80 38.86 -17.34
C THR A 249 -69.57 40.38 -17.31
N VAL A 250 -69.20 40.88 -18.52
CA VAL A 250 -69.61 42.15 -19.21
C VAL A 250 -69.19 43.45 -18.49
N GLY A 251 -68.38 44.35 -19.04
CA GLY A 251 -68.50 45.07 -20.32
C GLY A 251 -68.68 46.58 -20.02
N ILE A 252 -68.28 47.45 -20.97
CA ILE A 252 -68.33 48.93 -20.95
C ILE A 252 -67.19 49.56 -20.12
N GLY A 253 -66.36 50.51 -20.56
CA GLY A 253 -66.40 51.46 -21.67
C GLY A 253 -66.08 52.86 -21.14
N ILE A 254 -65.42 53.68 -21.97
CA ILE A 254 -65.47 55.17 -22.02
C ILE A 254 -64.35 55.99 -21.33
N TYR A 255 -63.54 56.62 -22.23
CA TYR A 255 -62.99 57.99 -22.32
C TYR A 255 -62.12 58.67 -21.24
N ALA A 256 -60.95 59.11 -21.75
CA ALA A 256 -60.39 60.47 -21.80
C ALA A 256 -60.07 61.26 -20.52
N SER A 257 -58.81 61.71 -20.44
CA SER A 257 -58.41 63.08 -20.83
C SER A 257 -56.95 63.06 -21.29
#